data_AF-A0A099PF04-F1
#
_entry.id   AF-A0A099PF04-F1
#
_cell.length_a   1.000
_cell.length_b   1.000
_cell.length_c   1.000
_cell.angle_alpha   90.00
_cell.angle_beta   90.00
_cell.angle_gamma   90.00
#
_symmetry.space_group_name_H-M   'P 1'
#
loop_
_entity.id
_entity.type
_entity.pdbx_description
1 polymer ?
#
loop_
_entity_poly.entity_id
_entity_poly.type
_entity_poly.pdbx_seq_one_letter_code
_entity_poly.pdbx_strand_id
1 'polypeptide(L)'
;MISEDYIPTLLGYVFLYDLSPHLQILPIYVVLLIFIPTMVAVCAVAGPFYLFLLSFIIWFFAQLGFLDFRMGSYNFYSWQVLFVFGFSIGVMKTSESLYINSKFIRLAVFTMFLAFLLYRYQENILEALSISVMDFSYVDKLFSKRDLGPLRLMNFVVISYVIYYFSGRYSWLFRSVVLERIGRKSLEIFTFQIFLVFALSAFSIDLYFEKFYVNAGLTAALLVSLYCYARYAGKYQ
;
A
#
# COMPACT_ATOMS: atom_id res chain seq x y z
N MET A 1 -30.58 -7.65 15.87
CA MET A 1 -29.98 -7.47 17.21
C MET A 1 -28.97 -6.34 17.07
N ILE A 2 -29.46 -5.10 17.12
CA ILE A 2 -28.71 -3.87 16.86
C ILE A 2 -28.44 -3.31 18.26
N SER A 3 -27.19 -3.34 18.72
CA SER A 3 -26.81 -2.81 20.04
C SER A 3 -26.87 -1.29 20.04
N GLU A 4 -27.54 -0.72 21.05
CA GLU A 4 -28.00 0.67 21.20
C GLU A 4 -26.91 1.76 21.39
N ASP A 5 -25.67 1.54 20.97
CA ASP A 5 -24.58 2.48 21.21
C ASP A 5 -24.14 3.19 19.90
N TYR A 6 -24.91 4.22 19.55
CA TYR A 6 -24.66 5.05 18.36
C TYR A 6 -23.32 5.79 18.43
N ILE A 7 -22.86 6.18 19.62
CA ILE A 7 -21.61 6.94 19.79
C ILE A 7 -20.39 6.06 19.46
N PRO A 8 -20.20 4.86 20.05
CA PRO A 8 -19.14 3.95 19.65
C PRO A 8 -19.17 3.58 18.17
N THR A 9 -20.35 3.36 17.61
CA THR A 9 -20.52 3.02 16.19
C THR A 9 -20.15 4.20 15.28
N LEU A 10 -20.59 5.42 15.63
CA LEU A 10 -20.25 6.64 14.90
C LEU A 10 -18.75 6.95 15.00
N LEU A 11 -18.15 6.77 16.19
CA LEU A 11 -16.71 6.89 16.38
C LEU A 11 -15.95 5.81 15.59
N GLY A 12 -16.46 4.57 15.55
CA GLY A 12 -15.93 3.49 14.73
C GLY A 12 -15.93 3.81 13.24
N TYR A 13 -16.97 4.48 12.74
CA TYR A 13 -17.02 4.98 11.36
C TYR A 13 -16.14 6.21 11.12
N VAL A 14 -16.12 7.18 12.04
CA VAL A 14 -15.30 8.41 11.94
C VAL A 14 -13.80 8.06 11.97
N PHE A 15 -13.42 7.11 12.81
CA PHE A 15 -12.05 6.61 12.89
C PHE A 15 -11.79 5.41 11.95
N LEU A 16 -12.74 5.07 11.09
CA LEU A 16 -12.64 4.05 10.05
C LEU A 16 -12.32 2.62 10.55
N TYR A 17 -12.54 2.35 11.84
CA TYR A 17 -12.33 1.03 12.46
C TYR A 17 -13.36 0.00 11.98
N ASP A 18 -14.63 0.40 11.84
CA ASP A 18 -15.73 -0.48 11.43
C ASP A 18 -16.01 -0.47 9.92
N LEU A 19 -15.14 0.15 9.13
CA LEU A 19 -15.25 0.11 7.68
C LEU A 19 -14.67 -1.16 7.08
N SER A 20 -14.98 -1.35 5.79
CA SER A 20 -14.42 -2.38 4.91
C SER A 20 -12.96 -2.72 5.27
N PRO A 21 -12.55 -4.01 5.31
CA PRO A 21 -11.21 -4.44 5.71
C PRO A 21 -10.04 -3.73 4.98
N HIS A 22 -10.32 -3.09 3.85
CA HIS A 22 -9.37 -2.30 3.08
C HIS A 22 -9.05 -0.94 3.69
N LEU A 23 -9.98 -0.31 4.41
CA LEU A 23 -9.85 1.06 4.95
C LEU A 23 -9.31 1.10 6.37
N GLN A 24 -9.30 -0.04 7.07
CA GLN A 24 -8.79 -0.18 8.44
C GLN A 24 -7.30 0.14 8.60
N ILE A 25 -6.53 0.30 7.50
CA ILE A 25 -5.13 0.73 7.53
C ILE A 25 -4.98 2.25 7.65
N LEU A 26 -6.02 3.02 7.35
CA LEU A 26 -5.95 4.49 7.27
C LEU A 26 -5.55 5.18 8.58
N PRO A 27 -6.01 4.74 9.77
CA PRO A 27 -5.58 5.36 11.02
C PRO A 27 -4.06 5.37 11.19
N ILE A 28 -3.37 4.30 10.77
CA ILE A 28 -1.91 4.21 10.79
C ILE A 28 -1.30 5.32 9.92
N TYR A 29 -1.81 5.51 8.70
CA TYR A 29 -1.31 6.56 7.81
C TYR A 29 -1.53 7.96 8.36
N VAL A 30 -2.70 8.24 8.95
CA VAL A 30 -2.97 9.55 9.59
C VAL A 30 -1.96 9.84 10.70
N VAL A 31 -1.71 8.86 11.57
CA VAL A 31 -0.72 8.99 12.64
C VAL A 31 0.67 9.23 12.06
N LEU A 32 1.10 8.45 11.07
CA LEU A 32 2.42 8.61 10.45
C LEU A 32 2.60 9.97 9.76
N LEU A 33 1.54 10.53 9.16
CA LEU A 33 1.56 11.88 8.59
C LEU A 33 1.80 12.94 9.67
N ILE A 34 1.20 12.79 10.85
CA ILE A 34 1.42 13.70 12.00
C ILE A 34 2.89 13.62 12.48
N PHE A 35 3.54 12.46 12.34
CA PHE A 35 4.94 12.27 12.73
C PHE A 35 5.96 12.80 11.70
N ILE A 36 5.55 13.25 10.50
CA ILE A 36 6.47 13.78 9.49
C ILE A 36 7.41 14.88 10.03
N PRO A 37 6.95 15.92 10.76
CA PRO A 37 7.84 16.96 11.26
C PRO A 37 8.96 16.41 12.15
N THR A 38 8.63 15.43 13.00
CA THR A 38 9.59 14.73 13.84
C THR A 38 10.59 13.93 13.01
N MET A 39 10.12 13.23 11.97
CA MET A 39 10.99 12.48 11.06
C MET A 39 11.95 13.41 10.31
N VAL A 40 11.49 14.59 9.89
CA VAL A 40 12.33 15.63 9.28
C VAL A 40 13.39 16.11 10.28
N ALA A 41 13.00 16.41 11.52
CA ALA A 41 13.93 16.84 12.57
C ALA A 41 15.00 15.77 12.87
N VAL A 42 14.61 14.49 13.01
CA VAL A 42 15.55 13.38 13.22
C VAL A 42 16.48 13.21 12.01
N CYS A 43 15.95 13.28 10.78
CA CYS A 43 16.78 13.23 9.57
C CYS A 43 17.78 14.39 9.49
N ALA A 44 17.41 15.59 9.95
CA ALA A 44 18.32 16.74 9.94
C ALA A 44 19.51 16.55 10.90
N VAL A 45 19.31 15.83 12.01
CA VAL A 45 20.35 15.62 13.04
C VAL A 45 21.14 14.34 12.80
N ALA A 46 20.46 13.22 12.58
CA ALA A 46 21.07 11.89 12.50
C ALA A 46 21.18 11.36 11.07
N GLY A 47 20.40 11.88 10.12
CA GLY A 47 20.34 11.40 8.75
C GLY A 47 19.31 10.29 8.51
N PRO A 48 18.93 10.06 7.23
CA PRO A 48 17.84 9.17 6.84
C PRO A 48 18.12 7.68 7.09
N PHE A 49 19.40 7.28 7.12
CA PHE A 49 19.81 5.90 7.38
C PHE A 49 19.45 5.46 8.80
N TYR A 50 19.79 6.27 9.81
CA TYR A 50 19.53 5.93 11.21
C TYR A 50 18.04 5.94 11.55
N LEU A 51 17.28 6.86 10.96
CA LEU A 51 15.83 6.86 11.07
C LEU A 51 15.24 5.54 10.53
N PHE A 52 15.68 5.09 9.35
CA PHE A 52 15.26 3.81 8.79
C PHE A 52 15.70 2.63 9.65
N LEU A 53 16.95 2.62 10.14
CA LEU A 53 17.47 1.55 10.98
C LEU A 53 16.66 1.38 12.27
N LEU A 54 16.35 2.48 12.96
CA LEU A 54 15.49 2.46 14.15
C LEU A 54 14.12 1.86 13.84
N SER A 55 13.50 2.33 12.75
CA SER A 55 12.23 1.82 12.28
C SER A 55 12.29 0.32 11.91
N PHE A 56 13.38 -0.13 11.29
CA PHE A 56 13.58 -1.54 10.96
C PHE A 56 13.74 -2.41 12.22
N ILE A 57 14.43 -1.91 13.24
CA ILE A 57 14.54 -2.59 14.54
C ILE A 57 13.15 -2.75 15.18
N ILE A 58 12.34 -1.69 15.20
CA ILE A 58 10.95 -1.75 15.70
C ILE A 58 10.14 -2.81 14.94
N TRP A 59 10.22 -2.82 13.62
CA TRP A 59 9.56 -3.83 12.79
C TRP A 59 10.04 -5.25 13.12
N PHE A 60 11.34 -5.45 13.31
CA PHE A 60 11.92 -6.75 13.67
C PHE A 60 11.38 -7.27 15.01
N PHE A 61 11.33 -6.43 16.05
CA PHE A 61 10.72 -6.80 17.33
C PHE A 61 9.22 -7.08 17.21
N ALA A 62 8.50 -6.40 16.31
CA ALA A 62 7.11 -6.71 16.00
C ALA A 62 6.96 -8.10 15.36
N GLN A 63 7.86 -8.51 14.47
CA GLN A 63 7.83 -9.86 13.86
C GLN A 63 8.06 -10.98 14.88
N LEU A 64 8.84 -10.71 15.93
CA LEU A 64 9.07 -11.64 17.04
C LEU A 64 7.90 -11.69 18.03
N GLY A 65 6.90 -10.80 17.90
CA GLY A 65 5.74 -10.73 18.78
C GLY A 65 5.96 -9.92 20.05
N PHE A 66 7.08 -9.21 20.19
CA PHE A 66 7.34 -8.35 21.35
C PHE A 66 6.58 -7.02 21.30
N LEU A 67 6.20 -6.57 20.11
CA LEU A 67 5.50 -5.31 19.87
C LEU A 67 4.22 -5.57 19.07
N ASP A 68 3.06 -5.51 19.72
CA ASP A 68 1.75 -5.63 19.07
C ASP A 68 0.82 -4.48 19.49
N PHE A 69 0.74 -3.46 18.64
CA PHE A 69 -0.23 -2.39 18.79
C PHE A 69 -1.06 -2.29 17.51
N ARG A 70 -2.34 -2.66 17.63
CA ARG A 70 -3.23 -2.78 16.47
C ARG A 70 -4.11 -1.55 16.31
N MET A 71 -4.09 -1.00 15.09
CA MET A 71 -5.05 0.00 14.63
C MET A 71 -5.85 -0.64 13.51
N GLY A 72 -7.14 -0.87 13.77
CA GLY A 72 -7.95 -1.78 12.97
C GLY A 72 -7.36 -3.20 13.01
N SER A 73 -7.25 -3.85 11.85
CA SER A 73 -6.64 -5.19 11.74
C SER A 73 -5.12 -5.20 11.55
N TYR A 74 -4.46 -4.04 11.52
CA TYR A 74 -3.04 -3.91 11.16
C TYR A 74 -2.17 -3.56 12.37
N ASN A 75 -0.98 -4.15 12.46
CA ASN A 75 0.00 -3.82 13.50
C ASN A 75 0.76 -2.54 13.11
N PHE A 76 0.62 -1.50 13.93
CA PHE A 76 1.27 -0.20 13.73
C PHE A 76 2.80 -0.30 13.66
N TYR A 77 3.42 -1.06 14.58
CA TYR A 77 4.88 -1.23 14.63
C TYR A 77 5.45 -1.94 13.42
N SER A 78 4.64 -2.81 12.81
CA SER A 78 5.01 -3.46 11.56
C SER A 78 4.92 -2.49 10.38
N TRP A 79 3.79 -1.80 10.23
CA TRP A 79 3.52 -1.02 9.02
C TRP A 79 4.29 0.29 8.91
N GLN A 80 4.72 0.87 10.03
CA GLN A 80 5.50 2.10 10.03
C GLN A 80 6.79 2.00 9.20
N VAL A 81 7.40 0.81 9.11
CA VAL A 81 8.66 0.63 8.37
C VAL A 81 8.58 0.97 6.88
N LEU A 82 7.45 0.70 6.23
CA LEU A 82 7.27 1.05 4.81
C LEU A 82 7.22 2.56 4.62
N PHE A 83 6.54 3.26 5.54
CA PHE A 83 6.43 4.71 5.49
C PHE A 83 7.80 5.36 5.73
N VAL A 84 8.51 4.92 6.77
CA VAL A 84 9.86 5.43 7.06
C VAL A 84 10.84 5.11 5.93
N PHE A 85 10.78 3.91 5.36
CA PHE A 85 11.59 3.53 4.19
C PHE A 85 11.34 4.47 3.00
N GLY A 86 10.08 4.71 2.64
CA GLY A 86 9.72 5.63 1.56
C GLY A 86 10.19 7.06 1.83
N PHE A 87 10.01 7.55 3.06
CA PHE A 87 10.49 8.87 3.49
C PHE A 87 12.02 8.98 3.39
N SER A 88 12.76 8.02 3.95
CA SER A 88 14.23 8.00 3.91
C SER A 88 14.76 7.96 2.48
N ILE A 89 14.18 7.14 1.59
CA ILE A 89 14.54 7.13 0.16
C ILE A 89 14.27 8.49 -0.48
N GLY A 90 13.14 9.13 -0.17
CA GLY A 90 12.80 10.47 -0.66
C GLY A 90 13.88 11.50 -0.30
N VAL A 91 14.30 11.54 0.96
CA VAL A 91 15.37 12.43 1.46
C VAL A 91 16.73 12.11 0.83
N MET A 92 17.06 10.83 0.69
CA MET A 92 18.33 10.42 0.09
C MET A 92 18.38 10.75 -1.41
N LYS A 93 17.24 10.73 -2.11
CA LYS A 93 17.14 11.07 -3.53
C LYS A 93 17.33 12.56 -3.78
N THR A 94 16.80 13.43 -2.91
CA THR A 94 17.02 14.88 -3.01
C THR A 94 18.48 15.27 -2.75
N SER A 95 19.21 14.42 -2.02
CA SER A 95 20.61 14.62 -1.66
C SER A 95 21.59 13.96 -2.66
N GLU A 96 21.11 13.51 -3.83
CA GLU A 96 21.85 12.76 -4.87
C GLU A 96 22.61 11.49 -4.40
N SER A 97 22.38 11.06 -3.17
CA SER A 97 23.12 9.97 -2.51
C SER A 97 22.67 8.56 -2.96
N LEU A 98 21.62 8.46 -3.77
CA LEU A 98 21.04 7.18 -4.21
C LEU A 98 21.45 6.83 -5.64
N TYR A 99 22.47 5.98 -5.78
CA TYR A 99 22.78 5.30 -7.02
C TYR A 99 22.80 3.78 -6.82
N ILE A 100 21.74 3.09 -7.26
CA ILE A 100 21.61 1.63 -7.16
C ILE A 100 21.61 1.04 -8.57
N ASN A 101 22.80 0.83 -9.15
CA ASN A 101 22.94 0.28 -10.49
C ASN A 101 23.98 -0.86 -10.55
N SER A 102 23.81 -1.87 -9.70
CA SER A 102 24.58 -3.10 -9.80
C SER A 102 23.83 -4.15 -10.61
N LYS A 103 24.52 -4.80 -11.56
CA LYS A 103 23.97 -5.91 -12.36
C LYS A 103 23.50 -7.06 -11.47
N PHE A 104 24.21 -7.34 -10.38
CA PHE A 104 23.86 -8.41 -9.43
C PHE A 104 22.57 -8.09 -8.67
N ILE A 105 22.41 -6.84 -8.21
CA ILE A 105 21.18 -6.40 -7.54
C ILE A 105 20.00 -6.53 -8.51
N ARG A 106 20.15 -6.12 -9.77
CA ARG A 106 19.10 -6.29 -10.78
C ARG A 106 18.72 -7.75 -10.97
N LEU A 107 19.71 -8.62 -11.17
CA LEU A 107 19.44 -10.06 -11.36
C LEU A 107 18.70 -10.63 -10.15
N ALA A 108 19.19 -10.38 -8.93
CA ALA A 108 18.55 -10.85 -7.71
C ALA A 108 17.10 -10.36 -7.58
N VAL A 109 16.85 -9.07 -7.83
CA VAL A 109 15.50 -8.48 -7.76
C VAL A 109 14.57 -9.09 -8.81
N PHE A 110 15.01 -9.27 -10.05
CA PHE A 110 14.18 -9.87 -11.10
C PHE A 110 13.90 -11.35 -10.83
N THR A 111 14.88 -12.09 -10.31
CA THR A 111 14.68 -13.49 -9.87
C THR A 111 13.66 -13.56 -8.73
N MET A 112 13.77 -12.70 -7.71
CA MET A 112 12.79 -12.62 -6.61
C MET A 112 11.40 -12.21 -7.11
N PHE A 113 11.32 -11.24 -8.02
CA PHE A 113 10.05 -10.81 -8.62
C PHE A 113 9.34 -11.98 -9.31
N LEU A 114 10.08 -12.74 -10.13
CA LEU A 114 9.52 -13.91 -10.80
C LEU A 114 9.10 -14.98 -9.79
N ALA A 115 9.90 -15.23 -8.75
CA ALA A 115 9.56 -16.18 -7.69
C ALA A 115 8.26 -15.78 -6.95
N PHE A 116 8.09 -14.51 -6.59
CA PHE A 116 6.87 -14.01 -5.94
C PHE A 116 5.66 -14.05 -6.87
N LEU A 117 5.84 -13.80 -8.17
CA LEU A 117 4.77 -13.92 -9.16
C LEU A 117 4.32 -15.38 -9.29
N LEU A 118 5.27 -16.31 -9.40
CA LEU A 118 4.99 -17.74 -9.45
C LEU A 118 4.29 -18.23 -8.18
N TYR A 119 4.76 -17.81 -7.00
CA TYR A 119 4.10 -18.12 -5.73
C TYR A 119 2.65 -17.60 -5.70
N ARG A 120 2.41 -16.38 -6.18
CA ARG A 120 1.07 -15.78 -6.21
C ARG A 120 0.08 -16.54 -7.09
N TYR A 121 0.55 -17.11 -8.20
CA TYR A 121 -0.28 -17.83 -9.16
C TYR A 121 -0.12 -19.36 -9.07
N GLN A 122 0.54 -19.86 -8.03
CA GLN A 122 0.88 -21.27 -7.91
C GLN A 122 -0.35 -22.17 -7.97
N GLU A 123 -1.46 -21.78 -7.33
CA GLU A 123 -2.69 -22.59 -7.32
C GLU A 123 -3.27 -22.74 -8.73
N ASN A 124 -3.42 -21.62 -9.46
CA ASN A 124 -3.91 -21.65 -10.84
C ASN A 124 -2.97 -22.44 -11.78
N ILE A 125 -1.65 -22.34 -11.56
CA ILE A 125 -0.64 -23.04 -12.38
C ILE A 125 -0.65 -24.54 -12.07
N LEU A 126 -0.69 -24.92 -10.79
CA LEU A 126 -0.69 -26.31 -10.33
C LEU A 126 -2.00 -27.01 -10.66
N GLU A 127 -3.13 -26.32 -10.54
CA GLU A 127 -4.44 -26.78 -11.00
C GLU A 127 -4.44 -27.06 -12.51
N ALA A 128 -3.92 -26.11 -13.31
CA ALA A 128 -3.77 -26.30 -14.76
C ALA A 128 -2.85 -27.49 -15.13
N LEU A 129 -1.93 -27.87 -14.25
CA LEU A 129 -1.00 -28.99 -14.42
C LEU A 129 -1.44 -30.27 -13.71
N SER A 130 -2.60 -30.28 -13.04
CA SER A 130 -3.10 -31.42 -12.25
C SER A 130 -2.13 -31.92 -11.17
N ILE A 131 -1.31 -31.02 -10.60
CA ILE A 131 -0.35 -31.33 -9.54
C ILE A 131 -0.97 -30.95 -8.19
N SER A 132 -0.92 -31.86 -7.20
CA SER A 132 -1.41 -31.59 -5.85
C SER A 132 -0.62 -30.47 -5.19
N VAL A 133 -1.32 -29.48 -4.64
CA VAL A 133 -0.70 -28.34 -3.94
C VAL A 133 -0.05 -28.83 -2.64
N MET A 134 1.23 -28.51 -2.45
CA MET A 134 1.93 -28.72 -1.18
C MET A 134 1.47 -27.66 -0.18
N ASP A 135 1.20 -28.04 1.07
CA ASP A 135 0.77 -27.10 2.10
C ASP A 135 1.92 -26.17 2.52
N PHE A 136 1.79 -24.88 2.21
CA PHE A 136 2.77 -23.83 2.49
C PHE A 136 2.35 -22.91 3.65
N SER A 137 1.56 -23.40 4.62
CA SER A 137 1.03 -22.61 5.75
C SER A 137 2.06 -21.72 6.47
N TYR A 138 3.31 -22.18 6.66
CA TYR A 138 4.38 -21.37 7.26
C TYR A 138 4.81 -20.20 6.38
N VAL A 139 4.83 -20.39 5.06
CA VAL A 139 5.18 -19.36 4.09
C VAL A 139 4.09 -18.28 4.05
N ASP A 140 2.83 -18.67 4.20
CA ASP A 140 1.71 -17.73 4.25
C ASP A 140 1.80 -16.76 5.43
N LYS A 141 2.29 -17.23 6.59
CA LYS A 141 2.57 -16.36 7.74
C LYS A 141 3.63 -15.31 7.40
N LEU A 142 4.67 -15.67 6.64
CA LEU A 142 5.71 -14.74 6.19
C LEU A 142 5.19 -13.72 5.15
N PHE A 143 4.05 -14.01 4.50
CA PHE A 143 3.31 -13.09 3.64
C PHE A 143 2.18 -12.33 4.36
N SER A 144 2.05 -12.48 5.68
CA SER A 144 0.98 -11.85 6.48
C SER A 144 0.80 -10.38 6.12
N LYS A 145 -0.43 -10.05 5.69
CA LYS A 145 -0.80 -8.68 5.37
C LYS A 145 -0.87 -7.82 6.63
N ARG A 146 -1.49 -8.34 7.68
CA ARG A 146 -1.80 -7.58 8.90
C ARG A 146 -0.54 -7.15 9.65
N ASP A 147 0.44 -8.04 9.71
CA ASP A 147 1.68 -7.83 10.46
C ASP A 147 2.86 -7.45 9.58
N LEU A 148 2.62 -7.19 8.28
CA LEU A 148 3.64 -6.92 7.27
C LEU A 148 4.82 -7.91 7.37
N GLY A 149 4.54 -9.17 7.04
CA GLY A 149 5.52 -10.24 7.16
C GLY A 149 6.80 -10.00 6.34
N PRO A 150 7.91 -10.69 6.64
CA PRO A 150 9.21 -10.46 6.01
C PRO A 150 9.20 -10.61 4.49
N LEU A 151 8.55 -11.66 3.96
CA LEU A 151 8.45 -11.88 2.52
C LEU A 151 7.55 -10.82 1.86
N ARG A 152 6.55 -10.31 2.59
CA ARG A 152 5.72 -9.20 2.11
C ARG A 152 6.51 -7.89 2.02
N LEU A 153 7.33 -7.58 3.03
CA LEU A 153 8.23 -6.42 3.00
C LEU A 153 9.23 -6.53 1.83
N MET A 154 9.84 -7.70 1.64
CA MET A 154 10.73 -7.96 0.49
C MET A 154 10.01 -7.80 -0.84
N ASN A 155 8.78 -8.30 -0.97
CA ASN A 155 7.98 -8.14 -2.18
C ASN A 155 7.70 -6.66 -2.49
N PHE A 156 7.42 -5.84 -1.48
CA PHE A 156 7.29 -4.39 -1.68
C PHE A 156 8.58 -3.78 -2.21
N VAL A 157 9.74 -4.09 -1.61
CA VAL A 157 11.04 -3.59 -2.08
C VAL A 157 11.34 -4.02 -3.52
N VAL A 158 11.06 -5.28 -3.86
CA VAL A 158 11.23 -5.83 -5.21
C VAL A 158 10.36 -5.08 -6.21
N ILE A 159 9.06 -4.91 -5.94
CA ILE A 159 8.15 -4.18 -6.82
C ILE A 159 8.57 -2.71 -6.96
N SER A 160 8.93 -2.05 -5.86
CA SER A 160 9.41 -0.66 -5.89
C SER A 160 10.66 -0.51 -6.74
N TYR A 161 11.62 -1.45 -6.65
CA TYR A 161 12.82 -1.43 -7.50
C TYR A 161 12.49 -1.66 -8.98
N VAL A 162 11.60 -2.61 -9.29
CA VAL A 162 11.14 -2.86 -10.67
C VAL A 162 10.52 -1.58 -11.25
N ILE A 163 9.61 -0.94 -10.52
CA ILE A 163 9.00 0.35 -10.94
C ILE A 163 10.08 1.41 -11.15
N TYR A 164 11.02 1.56 -10.21
CA TYR A 164 12.13 2.51 -10.34
C TYR A 164 12.96 2.25 -11.61
N TYR A 165 13.38 1.01 -11.84
CA TYR A 165 14.17 0.63 -13.01
C TYR A 165 13.44 0.90 -14.33
N PHE A 166 12.17 0.48 -14.44
CA PHE A 166 11.38 0.69 -15.66
C PHE A 166 11.04 2.17 -15.87
N SER A 167 10.77 2.92 -14.81
CA SER A 167 10.49 4.37 -14.90
C SER A 167 11.68 5.17 -15.44
N GLY A 168 12.91 4.78 -15.08
CA GLY A 168 14.13 5.39 -15.63
C GLY A 168 14.43 4.95 -17.06
N ARG A 169 14.30 3.65 -17.36
CA ARG A 169 14.70 3.09 -18.67
C ARG A 169 13.68 3.30 -19.79
N TYR A 170 12.40 3.33 -19.43
CA TYR A 170 11.25 3.42 -20.33
C TYR A 170 10.32 4.54 -19.87
N SER A 171 10.88 5.73 -19.64
CA SER A 171 10.12 6.88 -19.15
C SER A 171 8.89 7.21 -20.00
N TRP A 172 8.90 6.85 -21.30
CA TRP A 172 7.76 7.04 -22.20
C TRP A 172 6.51 6.25 -21.78
N LEU A 173 6.67 5.06 -21.16
CA LEU A 173 5.54 4.27 -20.63
C LEU A 173 4.86 4.93 -19.43
N PHE A 174 5.62 5.74 -18.68
CA PHE A 174 5.16 6.39 -17.45
C PHE A 174 4.75 7.86 -17.65
N ARG A 175 5.09 8.46 -18.81
CA ARG A 175 4.70 9.83 -19.21
C ARG A 175 3.29 9.87 -19.82
N SER A 176 2.31 9.29 -19.13
CA SER A 176 0.91 9.48 -19.50
C SER A 176 0.37 10.74 -18.83
N VAL A 177 -0.07 11.71 -19.64
CA VAL A 177 -0.70 12.95 -19.16
C VAL A 177 -1.86 12.65 -18.19
N VAL A 178 -2.57 11.55 -18.41
CA VAL A 178 -3.67 11.10 -17.55
C VAL A 178 -3.14 10.64 -16.19
N LEU A 179 -2.12 9.77 -16.18
CA LEU A 179 -1.52 9.27 -14.93
C LEU A 179 -0.88 10.40 -14.12
N GLU A 180 -0.20 11.34 -14.77
CA GLU A 180 0.38 12.50 -14.11
C GLU A 180 -0.67 13.42 -13.48
N ARG A 181 -1.79 13.67 -14.18
CA ARG A 181 -2.89 14.49 -13.65
C ARG A 181 -3.57 13.83 -12.46
N ILE A 182 -3.86 12.53 -12.56
CA ILE A 182 -4.44 11.75 -11.46
C ILE A 182 -3.48 11.71 -10.27
N GLY A 183 -2.20 11.46 -10.51
CA GLY A 183 -1.18 11.40 -9.46
C GLY A 183 -1.02 12.72 -8.69
N ARG A 184 -1.03 13.87 -9.38
CA ARG A 184 -0.96 15.21 -8.75
C ARG A 184 -2.13 15.51 -7.82
N LYS A 185 -3.28 14.87 -8.04
CA LYS A 185 -4.52 15.03 -7.26
C LYS A 185 -4.92 13.76 -6.51
N SER A 186 -3.94 12.92 -6.21
CA SER A 186 -4.18 11.57 -5.67
C SER A 186 -4.89 11.61 -4.32
N LEU A 187 -4.59 12.58 -3.46
CA LEU A 187 -5.26 12.73 -2.16
C LEU A 187 -6.72 13.19 -2.30
N GLU A 188 -6.98 14.18 -3.15
CA GLU A 188 -8.33 14.66 -3.43
C GLU A 188 -9.18 13.56 -4.07
N ILE A 189 -8.60 12.84 -5.02
CA ILE A 189 -9.22 11.68 -5.70
C ILE A 189 -9.53 10.57 -4.70
N PHE A 190 -8.57 10.22 -3.85
CA PHE A 190 -8.76 9.20 -2.83
C PHE A 190 -9.86 9.60 -1.81
N THR A 191 -9.86 10.86 -1.39
CA THR A 191 -10.88 11.39 -0.45
C THR A 191 -12.27 11.37 -1.10
N PHE A 192 -12.38 11.78 -2.36
CA PHE A 192 -13.62 11.70 -3.13
C PHE A 192 -14.11 10.25 -3.27
N GLN A 193 -13.20 9.30 -3.52
CA GLN A 193 -13.55 7.87 -3.59
C GLN A 193 -14.07 7.34 -2.26
N ILE A 194 -13.46 7.70 -1.13
CA ILE A 194 -13.97 7.33 0.19
C ILE A 194 -15.40 7.85 0.34
N PHE A 195 -15.63 9.13 0.08
CA PHE A 195 -16.97 9.72 0.16
C PHE A 195 -17.98 9.02 -0.75
N LEU A 196 -17.59 8.71 -1.98
CA LEU A 196 -18.44 8.01 -2.95
C LEU A 196 -18.77 6.59 -2.49
N VAL A 197 -17.80 5.82 -1.97
CA VAL A 197 -18.02 4.48 -1.42
C VAL A 197 -18.97 4.55 -0.22
N PHE A 198 -18.79 5.52 0.68
CA PHE A 198 -19.72 5.73 1.80
C PHE A 198 -21.13 6.06 1.31
N ALA A 199 -21.28 6.99 0.36
CA ALA A 199 -22.56 7.36 -0.21
C ALA A 199 -23.26 6.16 -0.86
N LEU A 200 -22.54 5.36 -1.67
CA LEU A 200 -23.09 4.14 -2.28
C LEU A 200 -23.44 3.06 -1.25
N SER A 201 -22.63 2.90 -0.20
CA SER A 201 -22.90 1.93 0.86
C SER A 201 -24.17 2.27 1.66
N ALA A 202 -24.51 3.56 1.79
CA ALA A 202 -25.74 4.01 2.43
C ALA A 202 -27.01 3.63 1.65
N PHE A 203 -26.89 3.36 0.35
CA PHE A 203 -27.98 2.85 -0.48
C PHE A 203 -28.08 1.32 -0.47
N SER A 204 -27.35 0.62 0.42
CA SER A 204 -27.33 -0.84 0.52
C SER A 204 -27.09 -1.54 -0.82
N ILE A 205 -26.34 -0.88 -1.71
CA ILE A 205 -25.86 -1.52 -2.94
C ILE A 205 -24.75 -2.45 -2.50
N ASP A 206 -25.08 -3.74 -2.34
CA ASP A 206 -24.09 -4.78 -2.15
C ASP A 206 -23.19 -4.82 -3.40
N LEU A 207 -22.06 -4.11 -3.33
CA LEU A 207 -21.06 -4.05 -4.39
C LEU A 207 -20.27 -5.38 -4.54
N TYR A 208 -20.70 -6.45 -3.87
CA TYR A 208 -20.19 -7.81 -4.07
C TYR A 208 -20.77 -8.42 -5.35
N PHE A 209 -20.54 -7.77 -6.49
CA PHE A 209 -20.88 -8.35 -7.78
C PHE A 209 -19.77 -9.31 -8.20
N GLU A 210 -20.01 -10.62 -8.11
CA GLU A 210 -19.05 -11.64 -8.57
C GLU A 210 -18.79 -11.62 -10.08
N LYS A 211 -19.66 -10.96 -10.86
CA LYS A 211 -19.56 -10.92 -12.32
C LYS A 211 -18.48 -9.92 -12.76
N PHE A 212 -17.41 -10.45 -13.35
CA PHE A 212 -16.27 -9.69 -13.90
C PHE A 212 -16.68 -8.45 -14.70
N TYR A 213 -17.70 -8.54 -15.56
CA TYR A 213 -18.16 -7.42 -16.39
C TYR A 213 -18.78 -6.26 -15.58
N VAL A 214 -19.42 -6.54 -14.45
CA VAL A 214 -20.00 -5.50 -13.57
C VAL A 214 -18.87 -4.80 -12.83
N ASN A 215 -17.88 -5.54 -12.32
CA ASN A 215 -16.69 -4.96 -11.71
C ASN A 215 -15.83 -4.18 -12.70
N ALA A 216 -15.68 -4.67 -13.94
CA ALA A 216 -15.00 -3.96 -15.01
C ALA A 216 -15.74 -2.67 -15.39
N GLY A 217 -17.07 -2.72 -15.48
CA GLY A 217 -17.92 -1.55 -15.72
C GLY A 217 -17.85 -0.52 -14.60
N LEU A 218 -17.93 -0.95 -13.33
CA LEU A 218 -17.78 -0.07 -12.16
C LEU A 218 -16.38 0.53 -12.08
N THR A 219 -15.34 -0.26 -12.34
CA THR A 219 -13.95 0.22 -12.37
C THR A 219 -13.75 1.23 -13.49
N ALA A 220 -14.29 0.97 -14.69
CA ALA A 220 -14.26 1.91 -15.80
C ALA A 220 -15.03 3.19 -15.48
N ALA A 221 -16.23 3.08 -14.90
CA ALA A 221 -17.03 4.23 -14.47
C ALA A 221 -16.32 5.06 -13.39
N LEU A 222 -15.67 4.40 -12.42
CA LEU A 222 -14.84 5.05 -11.42
C LEU A 222 -13.65 5.76 -12.08
N LEU A 223 -12.87 5.09 -12.92
CA LEU A 223 -11.74 5.70 -13.62
C LEU A 223 -12.17 6.89 -14.50
N VAL A 224 -13.32 6.80 -15.16
CA VAL A 224 -13.90 7.91 -15.94
C VAL A 224 -14.33 9.05 -15.01
N SER A 225 -14.98 8.76 -13.88
CA SER A 225 -15.35 9.78 -12.89
C SER A 225 -14.13 10.51 -12.33
N LEU A 226 -13.04 9.77 -12.07
CA LEU A 226 -11.75 10.33 -11.62
C LEU A 226 -11.11 11.21 -12.67
N TYR A 227 -11.11 10.76 -13.92
CA TYR A 227 -10.60 11.55 -15.04
C TYR A 227 -11.40 12.84 -15.23
N CYS A 228 -12.74 12.76 -15.15
CA CYS A 228 -13.64 13.91 -15.23
C CYS A 228 -13.38 14.89 -14.08
N TYR A 229 -13.23 14.40 -12.84
CA TYR A 229 -12.91 15.24 -11.69
C TYR A 229 -11.53 15.90 -11.82
N ALA A 230 -10.49 15.13 -12.16
CA ALA A 230 -9.15 15.66 -12.37
C ALA A 230 -9.12 16.72 -13.49
N ARG A 231 -9.92 16.54 -14.55
CA ARG A 231 -10.07 17.52 -15.63
C ARG A 231 -10.82 18.77 -15.19
N TYR A 232 -11.84 18.63 -14.35
CA TYR A 232 -12.65 19.74 -13.85
C TYR A 232 -11.88 20.57 -12.81
N ALA A 233 -11.22 19.92 -11.85
CA ALA A 233 -10.39 20.57 -10.84
C ALA A 233 -9.20 21.34 -11.45
N GLY A 234 -8.65 20.86 -12.57
CA GLY A 234 -7.58 21.55 -13.31
C GLY A 234 -8.01 22.79 -14.11
N LYS A 235 -9.31 23.15 -14.15
CA LYS A 235 -9.79 24.39 -14.79
C LYS A 235 -9.86 25.59 -13.85
N TYR A 236 -9.71 25.38 -12.54
CA TYR A 236 -9.86 26.42 -11.51
C TYR A 236 -8.54 26.71 -10.75
N GLN A 237 -7.40 26.29 -11.31
CA GLN A 237 -6.05 26.66 -10.89
C GLN A 237 -5.36 27.40 -12.03
#